data_AF-A0A944BVG0-F1
#
_entry.id   AF-A0A944BVG0-F1
#
_cell.length_a   1.000
_cell.length_b   1.000
_cell.length_c   1.000
_cell.angle_alpha   90.00
_cell.angle_beta   90.00
_cell.angle_gamma   90.00
#
_symmetry.space_group_name_H-M   'P 1'
#
loop_
_entity.id
_entity.type
_entity.pdbx_description
1 polymer ?
#
loop_
_entity_poly.entity_id
_entity_poly.type
_entity_poly.pdbx_seq_one_letter_code
_entity_poly.pdbx_strand_id
1 'polypeptide(L)'
;SEDGLWEKVLDLLSQEEKDSIKANEANVVEYFVNKVNGAKSEKPITQYKESFWTNEDTIKFTQDGNDTDGKVKAAAKFFDYFTEKGAGKILPDATTEKGADLTDIMYLKGSDKACLLTADDVVSAVSSLAYETQTYTEKVTNEKGKQEEKEVKVVTGITRIITIVLKDDAASVFKAYSMHDKKAILDEMKKASSYFTVDDYSVEFDGCTITATFNAVTDNILSTTYDKNMSVSTVVNGVGDLDYLGKQDLTFDCTDRMEYHFGWDDEAK
;
A
#
# COMPACT_ATOMS: atom_id res chain seq x y z
N SER A 1 1.09 11.87 10.06
CA SER A 1 1.07 11.99 8.60
C SER A 1 2.49 12.00 8.08
N GLU A 2 2.80 11.12 7.14
CA GLU A 2 4.06 11.11 6.36
C GLU A 2 3.92 11.96 5.09
N ASP A 3 2.97 12.91 5.09
CA ASP A 3 2.73 13.80 3.96
C ASP A 3 4.00 14.57 3.61
N GLY A 4 4.38 14.46 2.34
CA GLY A 4 5.55 15.08 1.75
C GLY A 4 6.89 14.52 2.20
N LEU A 5 6.96 13.30 2.76
CA LEU A 5 8.25 12.64 2.98
C LEU A 5 9.03 12.50 1.67
N TRP A 6 8.34 12.18 0.57
CA TRP A 6 8.95 12.10 -0.76
C TRP A 6 9.46 13.44 -1.28
N GLU A 7 8.70 14.52 -1.13
CA GLU A 7 9.17 15.87 -1.51
C GLU A 7 10.38 16.29 -0.67
N LYS A 8 10.36 16.01 0.64
CA LYS A 8 11.48 16.27 1.55
C LYS A 8 12.72 15.44 1.18
N VAL A 9 12.56 14.20 0.75
CA VAL A 9 13.66 13.34 0.28
C VAL A 9 14.21 13.86 -1.05
N LEU A 10 13.34 14.24 -1.99
CA LEU A 10 13.76 14.85 -3.25
C LEU A 10 14.53 16.14 -2.98
N ASP A 11 14.11 16.98 -2.04
CA ASP A 11 14.80 18.23 -1.69
C ASP A 11 16.23 18.05 -1.15
N LEU A 12 16.59 16.86 -0.70
CA LEU A 12 17.96 16.53 -0.28
C LEU A 12 18.89 16.21 -1.47
N LEU A 13 18.34 16.00 -2.67
CA LEU A 13 19.10 15.62 -3.85
C LEU A 13 19.53 16.84 -4.66
N SER A 14 20.71 16.73 -5.29
CA SER A 14 21.15 17.68 -6.30
C SER A 14 20.23 17.66 -7.53
N GLN A 15 20.24 18.73 -8.31
CA GLN A 15 19.42 18.80 -9.52
C GLN A 15 19.79 17.70 -10.54
N GLU A 16 21.07 17.34 -10.64
CA GLU A 16 21.54 16.28 -11.52
C GLU A 16 21.02 14.89 -11.09
N GLU A 17 20.95 14.63 -9.77
CA GLU A 17 20.36 13.41 -9.23
C GLU A 17 18.84 13.37 -9.47
N LYS A 18 18.15 14.50 -9.27
CA LYS A 18 16.71 14.64 -9.59
C LYS A 18 16.45 14.36 -11.07
N ASP A 19 17.24 14.94 -11.96
CA ASP A 19 17.09 14.78 -13.41
C ASP A 19 17.39 13.33 -13.83
N SER A 20 18.38 12.68 -13.21
CA SER A 20 18.72 11.28 -13.47
C SER A 20 17.62 10.32 -13.00
N ILE A 21 17.04 10.56 -11.82
CA ILE A 21 15.89 9.79 -11.31
C ILE A 21 14.72 9.92 -12.29
N LYS A 22 14.39 11.15 -12.69
CA LYS A 22 13.30 11.43 -13.61
C LYS A 22 13.52 10.80 -14.99
N ALA A 23 14.75 10.82 -15.50
CA ALA A 23 15.10 10.18 -16.77
C ALA A 23 14.96 8.66 -16.73
N ASN A 24 15.06 8.03 -15.55
CA ASN A 24 14.97 6.59 -15.38
C ASN A 24 13.57 6.10 -14.94
N GLU A 25 12.66 7.01 -14.60
CA GLU A 25 11.33 6.72 -14.06
C GLU A 25 10.55 5.72 -14.93
N ALA A 26 10.53 5.94 -16.24
CA ALA A 26 9.85 5.04 -17.18
C ALA A 26 10.38 3.61 -17.14
N ASN A 27 11.70 3.44 -17.05
CA ASN A 27 12.32 2.11 -16.94
C ASN A 27 12.01 1.45 -15.59
N VAL A 28 11.91 2.23 -14.51
CA VAL A 28 11.56 1.72 -13.18
C VAL A 28 10.11 1.22 -13.17
N VAL A 29 9.18 2.01 -13.72
CA VAL A 29 7.77 1.61 -13.85
C VAL A 29 7.65 0.37 -14.73
N GLU A 30 8.29 0.36 -15.90
CA GLU A 30 8.26 -0.80 -16.81
C GLU A 30 8.81 -2.07 -16.14
N TYR A 31 9.95 -1.97 -15.45
CA TYR A 31 10.53 -3.10 -14.71
C TYR A 31 9.57 -3.62 -13.64
N PHE A 32 8.98 -2.75 -12.82
CA PHE A 32 7.99 -3.15 -11.81
C PHE A 32 6.78 -3.84 -12.45
N VAL A 33 6.18 -3.22 -13.47
CA VAL A 33 5.00 -3.73 -14.17
C VAL A 33 5.28 -5.11 -14.77
N ASN A 34 6.44 -5.29 -15.41
CA ASN A 34 6.83 -6.58 -15.97
C ASN A 34 6.96 -7.66 -14.89
N LYS A 35 7.60 -7.34 -13.76
CA LYS A 35 7.81 -8.32 -12.68
C LYS A 35 6.53 -8.71 -11.95
N VAL A 36 5.68 -7.74 -11.63
CA VAL A 36 4.43 -8.03 -10.92
C VAL A 36 3.43 -8.76 -11.82
N ASN A 37 3.40 -8.45 -13.13
CA ASN A 37 2.62 -9.23 -14.10
C ASN A 37 3.21 -10.63 -14.32
N GLY A 38 4.53 -10.78 -14.26
CA GLY A 38 5.22 -12.07 -14.29
C GLY A 38 4.75 -12.99 -13.16
N ALA A 39 4.61 -12.46 -11.94
CA ALA A 39 4.12 -13.23 -10.79
C ALA A 39 2.76 -13.91 -11.02
N LYS A 40 1.79 -13.25 -11.68
CA LYS A 40 0.51 -13.89 -12.04
C LYS A 40 0.68 -15.09 -12.99
N SER A 41 1.68 -15.05 -13.87
CA SER A 41 1.96 -16.11 -14.85
C SER A 41 2.79 -17.24 -14.25
N GLU A 42 3.77 -16.90 -13.42
CA GLU A 42 4.71 -17.83 -12.80
C GLU A 42 4.14 -18.52 -11.55
N LYS A 43 3.11 -17.91 -10.93
CA LYS A 43 2.30 -18.49 -9.85
C LYS A 43 3.13 -18.99 -8.65
N PRO A 44 3.95 -18.12 -8.03
CA PRO A 44 4.63 -18.44 -6.78
C PRO A 44 3.63 -18.71 -5.65
N ILE A 45 4.13 -19.28 -4.56
CA ILE A 45 3.39 -19.25 -3.29
C ILE A 45 3.17 -17.78 -2.94
N THR A 46 1.93 -17.39 -2.68
CA THR A 46 1.59 -15.99 -2.41
C THR A 46 0.88 -15.91 -1.07
N GLN A 47 1.54 -15.30 -0.09
CA GLN A 47 0.87 -14.83 1.12
C GLN A 47 0.32 -13.44 0.83
N TYR A 48 -0.92 -13.19 1.20
CA TYR A 48 -1.58 -11.92 0.94
C TYR A 48 -2.46 -11.51 2.12
N LYS A 49 -2.41 -10.22 2.42
CA LYS A 49 -3.13 -9.63 3.54
C LYS A 49 -3.64 -8.24 3.17
N GLU A 50 -4.89 -7.98 3.48
CA GLU A 50 -5.47 -6.64 3.36
C GLU A 50 -5.70 -6.06 4.76
N SER A 51 -5.39 -4.78 4.94
CA SER A 51 -5.59 -4.03 6.17
C SER A 51 -6.22 -2.69 5.85
N PHE A 52 -7.19 -2.27 6.66
CA PHE A 52 -7.88 -1.00 6.50
C PHE A 52 -7.88 -0.24 7.81
N TRP A 53 -7.59 1.06 7.76
CA TRP A 53 -7.71 1.94 8.92
C TRP A 53 -8.16 3.33 8.50
N THR A 54 -8.83 4.01 9.42
CA THR A 54 -9.27 5.40 9.28
C THR A 54 -8.34 6.33 10.04
N ASN A 55 -8.11 7.54 9.52
CA ASN A 55 -7.44 8.59 10.28
C ASN A 55 -8.47 9.28 11.17
N GLU A 56 -8.50 8.91 12.46
CA GLU A 56 -9.49 9.43 13.42
C GLU A 56 -9.56 10.97 13.46
N ASP A 57 -8.44 11.65 13.24
CA ASP A 57 -8.34 13.11 13.30
C ASP A 57 -9.02 13.81 12.11
N THR A 58 -9.30 13.08 11.03
CA THR A 58 -9.90 13.64 9.81
C THR A 58 -11.40 13.38 9.71
N ILE A 59 -11.96 12.61 10.65
CA ILE A 59 -13.40 12.35 10.69
C ILE A 59 -14.15 13.64 11.03
N LYS A 60 -14.93 14.14 10.06
CA LYS A 60 -15.71 15.38 10.15
C LYS A 60 -17.16 15.12 9.83
N PHE A 61 -18.03 15.64 10.70
CA PHE A 61 -19.46 15.66 10.49
C PHE A 61 -19.92 17.10 10.39
N THR A 62 -20.61 17.42 9.30
CA THR A 62 -21.14 18.77 9.09
C THR A 62 -22.64 18.73 8.81
N GLN A 63 -23.33 19.76 9.31
CA GLN A 63 -24.73 20.01 9.02
C GLN A 63 -24.84 21.37 8.33
N ASP A 64 -25.38 21.39 7.11
CA ASP A 64 -25.47 22.59 6.29
C ASP A 64 -24.11 23.33 6.16
N GLY A 65 -23.02 22.56 6.09
CA GLY A 65 -21.64 23.07 5.99
C GLY A 65 -21.01 23.59 7.28
N ASN A 66 -21.65 23.41 8.45
CA ASN A 66 -21.10 23.79 9.75
C ASN A 66 -20.71 22.57 10.58
N ASP A 67 -19.57 22.63 11.26
CA ASP A 67 -19.10 21.58 12.18
C ASP A 67 -20.14 21.32 13.27
N THR A 68 -20.42 20.04 13.52
CA THR A 68 -21.38 19.62 14.55
C THR A 68 -20.72 19.31 15.90
N ASP A 69 -21.51 19.43 16.98
CA ASP A 69 -21.11 19.40 18.39
C ASP A 69 -20.36 18.11 18.81
N GLY A 70 -19.61 18.17 19.93
CA GLY A 70 -18.71 17.13 20.43
C GLY A 70 -19.33 15.76 20.73
N LYS A 71 -20.67 15.63 20.75
CA LYS A 71 -21.37 14.33 20.84
C LYS A 71 -21.24 13.50 19.55
N VAL A 72 -21.04 14.13 18.41
CA VAL A 72 -20.88 13.47 17.11
C VAL A 72 -19.52 12.76 17.00
N LYS A 73 -18.47 13.31 17.65
CA LYS A 73 -17.16 12.65 17.79
C LYS A 73 -17.22 11.32 18.54
N ALA A 74 -18.19 11.12 19.45
CA ALA A 74 -18.38 9.83 20.12
C ALA A 74 -19.07 8.80 19.22
N ALA A 75 -19.95 9.25 18.32
CA ALA A 75 -20.57 8.40 17.30
C ALA A 75 -19.60 8.03 16.16
N ALA A 76 -18.65 8.92 15.83
CA ALA A 76 -17.52 8.66 14.93
C ALA A 76 -16.67 7.44 15.39
N LYS A 77 -16.45 7.29 16.70
CA LYS A 77 -15.75 6.14 17.29
C LYS A 77 -16.49 4.81 17.11
N PHE A 78 -17.81 4.83 16.92
CA PHE A 78 -18.55 3.63 16.54
C PHE A 78 -18.34 3.26 15.07
N PHE A 79 -18.13 4.26 14.21
CA PHE A 79 -17.80 4.04 12.81
C PHE A 79 -16.40 3.43 12.67
N ASP A 80 -15.42 3.94 13.42
CA ASP A 80 -14.06 3.39 13.53
C ASP A 80 -14.04 1.95 14.06
N TYR A 81 -14.81 1.67 15.13
CA TYR A 81 -15.01 0.29 15.61
C TYR A 81 -15.64 -0.62 14.54
N PHE A 82 -16.57 -0.09 13.74
CA PHE A 82 -17.25 -0.84 12.69
C PHE A 82 -16.38 -1.07 11.45
N THR A 83 -15.59 -0.09 11.04
CA THR A 83 -14.63 -0.22 9.93
C THR A 83 -13.50 -1.16 10.32
N GLU A 84 -12.90 -1.03 11.51
CA GLU A 84 -11.80 -1.90 11.93
C GLU A 84 -12.23 -3.33 12.29
N LYS A 85 -13.38 -3.52 12.98
CA LYS A 85 -13.83 -4.87 13.43
C LYS A 85 -14.84 -5.53 12.50
N GLY A 86 -15.58 -4.76 11.70
CA GLY A 86 -16.54 -5.25 10.72
C GLY A 86 -15.86 -5.55 9.39
N ALA A 87 -15.23 -4.54 8.77
CA ALA A 87 -14.53 -4.74 7.50
C ALA A 87 -13.34 -5.71 7.64
N GLY A 88 -12.63 -5.69 8.77
CA GLY A 88 -11.54 -6.65 9.03
C GLY A 88 -11.91 -8.13 8.92
N LYS A 89 -13.20 -8.51 8.98
CA LYS A 89 -13.66 -9.90 8.77
C LYS A 89 -13.77 -10.30 7.29
N ILE A 90 -13.91 -9.33 6.38
CA ILE A 90 -14.00 -9.56 4.94
C ILE A 90 -12.65 -9.35 4.24
N LEU A 91 -11.69 -8.74 4.94
CA LEU A 91 -10.33 -8.56 4.43
C LEU A 91 -9.59 -9.91 4.41
N PRO A 92 -8.97 -10.28 3.28
CA PRO A 92 -8.18 -11.50 3.20
C PRO A 92 -6.94 -11.45 4.10
N ASP A 93 -6.62 -12.61 4.67
CA ASP A 93 -5.33 -12.95 5.27
C ASP A 93 -5.12 -14.44 5.03
N ALA A 94 -4.36 -14.79 3.99
CA ALA A 94 -4.24 -16.17 3.53
C ALA A 94 -2.94 -16.39 2.74
N THR A 95 -2.66 -17.67 2.48
CA THR A 95 -1.53 -18.13 1.69
C THR A 95 -1.99 -19.13 0.66
N THR A 96 -1.54 -18.96 -0.58
CA THR A 96 -1.81 -19.92 -1.67
C THR A 96 -0.82 -21.06 -1.69
N GLU A 97 -1.19 -22.16 -2.34
CA GLU A 97 -0.21 -23.16 -2.78
C GLU A 97 0.49 -22.71 -4.08
N LYS A 98 1.67 -23.28 -4.36
CA LYS A 98 2.41 -23.02 -5.61
C LYS A 98 1.56 -23.43 -6.82
N GLY A 99 1.53 -22.59 -7.85
CA GLY A 99 0.73 -22.84 -9.06
C GLY A 99 -0.75 -22.47 -8.95
N ALA A 100 -1.20 -21.93 -7.81
CA ALA A 100 -2.56 -21.42 -7.65
C ALA A 100 -2.85 -20.29 -8.65
N ASP A 101 -4.12 -20.17 -9.03
CA ASP A 101 -4.56 -19.04 -9.84
C ASP A 101 -4.56 -17.75 -9.00
N LEU A 102 -3.87 -16.73 -9.48
CA LEU A 102 -3.71 -15.44 -8.81
C LEU A 102 -4.62 -14.35 -9.39
N THR A 103 -5.48 -14.67 -10.37
CA THR A 103 -6.34 -13.69 -11.07
C THR A 103 -7.26 -12.92 -10.12
N ASP A 104 -7.84 -13.55 -9.11
CA ASP A 104 -8.73 -12.91 -8.13
C ASP A 104 -8.03 -12.57 -6.80
N ILE A 105 -6.73 -12.82 -6.71
CA ILE A 105 -5.91 -12.60 -5.50
C ILE A 105 -5.11 -11.32 -5.64
N MET A 106 -4.25 -11.25 -6.67
CA MET A 106 -3.45 -10.07 -6.93
C MET A 106 -4.26 -8.97 -7.60
N TYR A 107 -3.85 -7.71 -7.40
CA TYR A 107 -4.57 -6.56 -7.95
C TYR A 107 -4.71 -6.57 -9.47
N LEU A 108 -5.63 -5.72 -9.92
CA LEU A 108 -6.47 -5.95 -11.09
C LEU A 108 -7.14 -7.34 -11.01
N LYS A 109 -7.93 -7.54 -9.94
CA LYS A 109 -8.73 -8.75 -9.70
C LYS A 109 -9.63 -9.02 -10.92
N GLY A 110 -9.71 -10.27 -11.36
CA GLY A 110 -10.40 -10.68 -12.58
C GLY A 110 -9.62 -10.46 -13.88
N SER A 111 -8.41 -9.88 -13.81
CA SER A 111 -7.50 -9.69 -14.96
C SER A 111 -6.33 -10.69 -14.94
N ASP A 112 -5.79 -11.00 -16.12
CA ASP A 112 -4.52 -11.72 -16.29
C ASP A 112 -3.30 -10.84 -15.94
N LYS A 113 -3.49 -9.52 -15.88
CA LYS A 113 -2.47 -8.55 -15.44
C LYS A 113 -2.66 -8.19 -13.98
N ALA A 114 -1.55 -7.93 -13.30
CA ALA A 114 -1.51 -7.39 -11.94
C ALA A 114 -1.42 -5.85 -11.91
N CYS A 115 -0.89 -5.26 -12.98
CA CYS A 115 -0.65 -3.82 -13.10
C CYS A 115 -0.58 -3.40 -14.57
N LEU A 116 -1.08 -2.20 -14.88
CA LEU A 116 -1.11 -1.60 -16.21
C LEU A 116 -0.50 -0.18 -16.25
N LEU A 117 0.23 0.20 -15.20
CA LEU A 117 0.85 1.52 -15.11
C LEU A 117 1.83 1.80 -16.25
N THR A 118 1.90 3.06 -16.65
CA THR A 118 3.01 3.63 -17.42
C THR A 118 3.61 4.80 -16.66
N ALA A 119 4.71 5.38 -17.17
CA ALA A 119 5.28 6.60 -16.60
C ALA A 119 4.28 7.77 -16.56
N ASP A 120 3.27 7.78 -17.44
CA ASP A 120 2.26 8.84 -17.46
C ASP A 120 1.28 8.75 -16.28
N ASP A 121 1.26 7.64 -15.54
CA ASP A 121 0.33 7.41 -14.43
C ASP A 121 0.94 7.75 -13.06
N VAL A 122 2.23 8.10 -13.02
CA VAL A 122 2.99 8.28 -11.78
C VAL A 122 3.37 9.75 -11.57
N VAL A 123 3.48 10.13 -10.30
CA VAL A 123 4.14 11.37 -9.87
C VAL A 123 5.64 11.14 -9.76
N SER A 124 6.03 9.96 -9.27
CA SER A 124 7.43 9.53 -9.21
C SER A 124 7.58 8.01 -9.15
N ALA A 125 8.70 7.50 -9.66
CA ALA A 125 9.13 6.13 -9.42
C ALA A 125 10.64 6.07 -9.17
N VAL A 126 11.03 5.49 -8.03
CA VAL A 126 12.42 5.44 -7.58
C VAL A 126 12.82 4.01 -7.28
N SER A 127 14.03 3.63 -7.70
CA SER A 127 14.66 2.36 -7.36
C SER A 127 15.87 2.61 -6.46
N SER A 128 16.00 1.85 -5.39
CA SER A 128 17.15 1.85 -4.48
C SER A 128 17.67 0.43 -4.26
N LEU A 129 18.90 0.32 -3.75
CA LEU A 129 19.54 -0.93 -3.38
C LEU A 129 19.86 -0.94 -1.89
N ALA A 130 19.46 -2.01 -1.21
CA ALA A 130 19.86 -2.33 0.15
C ALA A 130 20.84 -3.49 0.14
N TYR A 131 21.89 -3.39 0.96
CA TYR A 131 22.93 -4.40 1.10
C TYR A 131 22.88 -5.01 2.49
N GLU A 132 22.80 -6.32 2.55
CA GLU A 132 23.04 -7.07 3.78
C GLU A 132 24.52 -7.40 3.87
N THR A 133 25.13 -7.13 5.02
CA THR A 133 26.55 -7.41 5.24
C THR A 133 26.74 -8.22 6.51
N GLN A 134 27.62 -9.22 6.44
CA GLN A 134 28.14 -9.91 7.61
C GLN A 134 29.57 -9.46 7.86
N THR A 135 29.90 -9.24 9.12
CA THR A 135 31.25 -8.92 9.56
C THR A 135 31.85 -10.14 10.22
N TYR A 136 33.05 -10.54 9.81
CA TYR A 136 33.85 -11.53 10.50
C TYR A 136 35.30 -11.06 10.62
N THR A 137 36.06 -11.74 11.48
CA THR A 137 37.45 -11.38 11.77
C THR A 137 38.39 -12.36 11.08
N GLU A 138 39.28 -11.83 10.25
CA GLU A 138 40.38 -12.59 9.65
C GLU A 138 41.69 -12.31 10.39
N LYS A 139 42.50 -13.35 10.61
CA LYS A 139 43.88 -13.18 11.06
C LYS A 139 44.78 -12.95 9.86
N VAL A 140 45.31 -11.74 9.75
CA VAL A 140 46.26 -11.34 8.70
C VAL A 140 47.64 -11.13 9.30
N THR A 141 48.67 -11.54 8.58
CA THR A 141 50.06 -11.30 8.96
C THR A 141 50.52 -10.00 8.30
N ASN A 142 50.94 -9.01 9.08
CA ASN A 142 51.45 -7.75 8.54
C ASN A 142 52.86 -7.92 7.94
N GLU A 143 53.37 -6.89 7.26
CA GLU A 143 54.71 -6.88 6.63
C GLU A 143 55.87 -7.17 7.59
N LYS A 144 55.62 -7.06 8.91
CA LYS A 144 56.59 -7.33 9.99
C LYS A 144 56.42 -8.72 10.61
N GLY A 145 55.59 -9.59 10.04
CA GLY A 145 55.37 -10.96 10.51
C GLY A 145 54.47 -11.08 11.75
N LYS A 146 53.79 -10.01 12.17
CA LYS A 146 52.88 -10.03 13.33
C LYS A 146 51.46 -10.37 12.87
N GLN A 147 50.80 -11.29 13.58
CA GLN A 147 49.38 -11.56 13.37
C GLN A 147 48.52 -10.43 13.95
N GLU A 148 47.61 -9.93 13.13
CA GLU A 148 46.63 -8.91 13.47
C GLU A 148 45.25 -9.38 13.04
N GLU A 149 44.25 -9.01 13.81
CA GLU A 149 42.85 -9.27 13.50
C GLU A 149 42.31 -8.12 12.66
N LYS A 150 41.73 -8.45 11.51
CA LYS A 150 41.11 -7.50 10.59
C LYS A 150 39.64 -7.81 10.48
N GLU A 151 38.79 -6.82 10.72
CA GLU A 151 37.38 -6.91 10.39
C GLU A 151 37.21 -6.91 8.87
N VAL A 152 36.52 -7.93 8.37
CA VAL A 152 36.14 -8.07 6.97
C VAL A 152 34.62 -8.04 6.91
N LYS A 153 34.10 -7.10 6.12
CA LYS A 153 32.67 -7.03 5.78
C LYS A 153 32.45 -7.69 4.43
N VAL A 154 31.57 -8.67 4.38
CA VAL A 154 31.16 -9.34 3.15
C VAL A 154 29.68 -9.08 2.92
N VAL A 155 29.33 -8.72 1.69
CA VAL A 155 27.94 -8.58 1.26
C VAL A 155 27.34 -9.98 1.13
N THR A 156 26.28 -10.26 1.89
CA THR A 156 25.60 -11.56 1.92
C THR A 156 24.25 -11.54 1.21
N GLY A 157 23.72 -10.35 0.92
CA GLY A 157 22.45 -10.17 0.23
C GLY A 157 22.37 -8.80 -0.41
N ILE A 158 21.67 -8.74 -1.55
CA ILE A 158 21.38 -7.47 -2.23
C ILE A 158 19.89 -7.47 -2.55
N THR A 159 19.22 -6.42 -2.12
CA THR A 159 17.78 -6.25 -2.29
C THR A 159 17.52 -4.96 -3.05
N ARG A 160 16.68 -5.02 -4.08
CA ARG A 160 16.20 -3.82 -4.78
C ARG A 160 14.85 -3.43 -4.20
N ILE A 161 14.67 -2.14 -3.90
CA ILE A 161 13.40 -1.60 -3.42
C ILE A 161 12.95 -0.55 -4.42
N ILE A 162 11.74 -0.71 -4.94
CA ILE A 162 11.09 0.26 -5.81
C ILE A 162 9.93 0.88 -5.05
N THR A 163 9.85 2.21 -5.07
CA THR A 163 8.69 2.96 -4.59
C THR A 163 8.10 3.76 -5.74
N ILE A 164 6.80 3.69 -5.91
CA ILE A 164 6.03 4.39 -6.93
C ILE A 164 4.95 5.20 -6.24
N VAL A 165 4.88 6.49 -6.53
CA VAL A 165 3.79 7.38 -6.11
C VAL A 165 2.92 7.64 -7.33
N LEU A 166 1.63 7.32 -7.25
CA LEU A 166 0.70 7.51 -8.35
C LEU A 166 0.18 8.95 -8.40
N LYS A 167 -0.36 9.34 -9.56
CA LYS A 167 -1.24 10.49 -9.63
C LYS A 167 -2.56 10.18 -8.92
N ASP A 168 -3.12 11.20 -8.30
CA ASP A 168 -4.34 11.12 -7.48
C ASP A 168 -5.64 11.00 -8.30
N ASP A 169 -5.53 10.79 -9.62
CA ASP A 169 -6.67 10.61 -10.48
C ASP A 169 -7.08 9.12 -10.59
N ALA A 170 -8.39 8.89 -10.69
CA ALA A 170 -8.95 7.54 -10.75
C ALA A 170 -8.44 6.71 -11.95
N ALA A 171 -8.07 7.34 -13.07
CA ALA A 171 -7.59 6.62 -14.26
C ALA A 171 -6.20 6.02 -14.04
N SER A 172 -5.33 6.74 -13.33
CA SER A 172 -4.01 6.25 -12.91
C SER A 172 -4.14 5.17 -11.82
N VAL A 173 -4.94 5.41 -10.79
CA VAL A 173 -5.14 4.49 -9.66
C VAL A 173 -5.73 3.15 -10.12
N PHE A 174 -6.76 3.14 -10.96
CA PHE A 174 -7.39 1.89 -11.41
C PHE A 174 -6.55 1.05 -12.37
N LYS A 175 -5.37 1.52 -12.79
CA LYS A 175 -4.38 0.69 -13.48
C LYS A 175 -3.51 -0.14 -12.52
N ALA A 176 -3.48 0.20 -11.22
CA ALA A 176 -2.69 -0.50 -10.21
C ALA A 176 -3.54 -1.23 -9.17
N TYR A 177 -4.78 -0.78 -8.95
CA TYR A 177 -5.61 -1.24 -7.84
C TYR A 177 -6.97 -1.77 -8.31
N SER A 178 -7.55 -2.67 -7.51
CA SER A 178 -8.97 -3.01 -7.59
C SER A 178 -9.69 -2.47 -6.37
N MET A 179 -10.90 -1.96 -6.60
CA MET A 179 -11.82 -1.59 -5.54
C MET A 179 -12.68 -2.79 -5.16
N HIS A 180 -13.06 -2.85 -3.88
CA HIS A 180 -14.15 -3.72 -3.47
C HIS A 180 -15.45 -3.30 -4.14
N ASP A 181 -16.35 -4.26 -4.30
CA ASP A 181 -17.69 -3.97 -4.80
C ASP A 181 -18.40 -3.01 -3.84
N LYS A 182 -18.83 -1.86 -4.39
CA LYS A 182 -19.47 -0.79 -3.62
C LYS A 182 -20.74 -1.26 -2.93
N LYS A 183 -21.52 -2.14 -3.56
CA LYS A 183 -22.75 -2.69 -2.99
C LYS A 183 -22.42 -3.61 -1.83
N ALA A 184 -21.39 -4.44 -1.92
CA ALA A 184 -20.95 -5.30 -0.83
C ALA A 184 -20.52 -4.48 0.40
N ILE A 185 -19.80 -3.37 0.21
CA ILE A 185 -19.45 -2.42 1.29
C ILE A 185 -20.72 -1.85 1.93
N LEU A 186 -21.64 -1.30 1.12
CA LEU A 186 -22.89 -0.72 1.63
C LEU A 186 -23.77 -1.75 2.35
N ASP A 187 -23.82 -2.99 1.85
CA ASP A 187 -24.57 -4.08 2.48
C ASP A 187 -23.96 -4.47 3.83
N GLU A 188 -22.63 -4.42 3.98
CA GLU A 188 -21.97 -4.58 5.28
C GLU A 188 -22.39 -3.45 6.22
N MET A 189 -22.31 -2.19 5.76
CA MET A 189 -22.67 -1.00 6.56
C MET A 189 -24.09 -1.01 7.10
N LYS A 190 -25.04 -1.67 6.41
CA LYS A 190 -26.42 -1.86 6.91
C LYS A 190 -26.49 -2.61 8.24
N LYS A 191 -25.46 -3.37 8.63
CA LYS A 191 -25.41 -4.00 9.96
C LYS A 191 -25.36 -2.96 11.10
N ALA A 192 -24.93 -1.74 10.82
CA ALA A 192 -24.95 -0.61 11.75
C ALA A 192 -26.22 0.28 11.63
N SER A 193 -27.26 -0.19 10.93
CA SER A 193 -28.51 0.55 10.67
C SER A 193 -29.34 0.90 11.92
N SER A 194 -28.96 0.43 13.10
CA SER A 194 -29.53 0.89 14.37
C SER A 194 -29.00 2.25 14.82
N TYR A 195 -27.90 2.74 14.23
CA TYR A 195 -27.23 3.99 14.60
C TYR A 195 -27.20 4.99 13.45
N PHE A 196 -26.90 4.53 12.23
CA PHE A 196 -26.86 5.37 11.02
C PHE A 196 -27.33 4.61 9.79
N THR A 197 -27.92 5.33 8.83
CA THR A 197 -28.14 4.83 7.47
C THR A 197 -27.17 5.50 6.50
N VAL A 198 -26.58 4.71 5.60
CA VAL A 198 -25.72 5.17 4.51
C VAL A 198 -26.23 4.59 3.21
N ASP A 199 -26.57 5.47 2.26
CA ASP A 199 -27.11 5.06 0.96
C ASP A 199 -26.04 5.02 -0.13
N ASP A 200 -25.04 5.90 -0.04
CA ASP A 200 -23.99 6.04 -1.04
C ASP A 200 -22.73 6.68 -0.45
N TYR A 201 -21.59 6.54 -1.13
CA TYR A 201 -20.35 7.25 -0.79
C TYR A 201 -19.51 7.56 -2.04
N SER A 202 -18.71 8.61 -1.96
CA SER A 202 -17.69 8.96 -2.95
C SER A 202 -16.29 8.75 -2.37
N VAL A 203 -15.33 8.55 -3.27
CA VAL A 203 -13.92 8.37 -2.94
C VAL A 203 -13.11 9.30 -3.82
N GLU A 204 -12.22 10.06 -3.19
CA GLU A 204 -11.12 10.75 -3.85
C GLU A 204 -9.81 10.08 -3.42
N PHE A 205 -8.85 9.96 -4.33
CA PHE A 205 -7.54 9.38 -4.01
C PHE A 205 -6.57 10.49 -3.63
N ASP A 206 -5.63 10.17 -2.76
CA ASP A 206 -4.58 11.10 -2.35
C ASP A 206 -3.32 10.31 -1.99
N GLY A 207 -2.17 10.58 -2.61
CA GLY A 207 -0.88 10.01 -2.24
C GLY A 207 -0.80 8.47 -2.33
N CYS A 208 -1.52 7.85 -3.26
CA CYS A 208 -1.48 6.39 -3.44
C CYS A 208 -0.07 5.90 -3.77
N THR A 209 0.46 4.93 -3.00
CA THR A 209 1.85 4.50 -3.09
C THR A 209 1.99 2.98 -3.23
N ILE A 210 2.94 2.54 -4.04
CA ILE A 210 3.32 1.14 -4.19
C ILE A 210 4.78 0.98 -3.77
N THR A 211 5.08 0.00 -2.93
CA THR A 211 6.45 -0.39 -2.59
C THR A 211 6.67 -1.85 -2.95
N ALA A 212 7.68 -2.13 -3.75
CA ALA A 212 8.03 -3.47 -4.21
C ALA A 212 9.48 -3.80 -3.83
N THR A 213 9.68 -5.01 -3.33
CA THR A 213 11.00 -5.51 -2.93
C THR A 213 11.39 -6.67 -3.83
N PHE A 214 12.64 -6.73 -4.30
CA PHE A 214 13.15 -7.76 -5.19
C PHE A 214 14.47 -8.30 -4.67
N ASN A 215 14.71 -9.59 -4.86
CA ASN A 215 16.04 -10.16 -4.75
C ASN A 215 16.86 -9.66 -5.94
N ALA A 216 17.92 -8.88 -5.69
CA ALA A 216 18.67 -8.27 -6.78
C ALA A 216 19.60 -9.27 -7.51
N VAL A 217 19.77 -10.49 -6.97
CA VAL A 217 20.56 -11.56 -7.58
C VAL A 217 19.71 -12.42 -8.50
N THR A 218 18.55 -12.89 -8.01
CA THR A 218 17.64 -13.76 -8.79
C THR A 218 16.64 -12.97 -9.61
N ASP A 219 16.49 -11.68 -9.33
CA ASP A 219 15.52 -10.78 -9.97
C ASP A 219 14.05 -11.17 -9.69
N ASN A 220 13.82 -11.99 -8.66
CA ASN A 220 12.50 -12.38 -8.19
C ASN A 220 11.90 -11.29 -7.30
N ILE A 221 10.62 -11.00 -7.49
CA ILE A 221 9.87 -10.07 -6.63
C ILE A 221 9.55 -10.73 -5.29
N LEU A 222 10.05 -10.20 -4.19
CA LEU A 222 9.89 -10.77 -2.85
C LEU A 222 8.59 -10.31 -2.19
N SER A 223 8.24 -9.03 -2.36
CA SER A 223 7.00 -8.48 -1.82
C SER A 223 6.51 -7.28 -2.59
N THR A 224 5.22 -7.00 -2.46
CA THR A 224 4.59 -5.74 -2.89
C THR A 224 3.60 -5.27 -1.85
N THR A 225 3.67 -4.00 -1.49
CA THR A 225 2.72 -3.31 -0.63
C THR A 225 2.07 -2.19 -1.44
N TYR A 226 0.75 -2.13 -1.36
CA TYR A 226 -0.12 -1.23 -2.09
C TYR A 226 -0.90 -0.40 -1.07
N ASP A 227 -0.52 0.86 -0.90
CA ASP A 227 -1.18 1.81 0.00
C ASP A 227 -2.13 2.69 -0.81
N LYS A 228 -3.42 2.34 -0.76
CA LYS A 228 -4.50 3.13 -1.36
C LYS A 228 -5.00 4.11 -0.32
N ASN A 229 -4.44 5.33 -0.28
CA ASN A 229 -5.01 6.37 0.58
C ASN A 229 -6.13 7.10 -0.15
N MET A 230 -7.18 7.38 0.60
CA MET A 230 -8.47 7.83 0.11
C MET A 230 -9.08 8.84 1.06
N SER A 231 -9.77 9.83 0.51
CA SER A 231 -10.76 10.62 1.24
C SER A 231 -12.15 10.13 0.86
N VAL A 232 -12.91 9.67 1.86
CA VAL A 232 -14.28 9.17 1.70
C VAL A 232 -15.25 10.25 2.12
N SER A 233 -16.24 10.52 1.28
CA SER A 233 -17.35 11.41 1.61
C SER A 233 -18.68 10.70 1.44
N THR A 234 -19.60 10.90 2.39
CA THR A 234 -20.90 10.26 2.40
C THR A 234 -21.93 11.12 3.14
N VAL A 235 -23.20 10.79 2.96
CA VAL A 235 -24.31 11.35 3.70
C VAL A 235 -24.84 10.28 4.63
N VAL A 236 -24.92 10.61 5.92
CA VAL A 236 -25.48 9.72 6.93
C VAL A 236 -26.74 10.34 7.55
N ASN A 237 -27.74 9.51 7.85
CA ASN A 237 -28.85 9.93 8.69
C ASN A 237 -28.75 9.20 10.03
N GLY A 238 -28.71 9.98 11.12
CA GLY A 238 -28.80 9.44 12.46
C GLY A 238 -30.15 8.76 12.68
N VAL A 239 -30.14 7.63 13.39
CA VAL A 239 -31.36 6.89 13.75
C VAL A 239 -31.27 6.41 15.20
N GLY A 240 -32.41 6.00 15.77
CA GLY A 240 -32.48 5.55 17.15
C GLY A 240 -32.03 6.64 18.13
N ASP A 241 -31.04 6.33 18.98
CA ASP A 241 -30.50 7.30 19.95
C ASP A 241 -29.77 8.48 19.28
N LEU A 242 -29.48 8.39 17.98
CA LEU A 242 -28.81 9.42 17.18
C LEU A 242 -29.76 10.16 16.23
N ASP A 243 -31.07 9.90 16.27
CA ASP A 243 -32.07 10.56 15.41
C ASP A 243 -32.04 12.09 15.52
N TYR A 244 -31.68 12.61 16.70
CA TYR A 244 -31.53 14.05 16.94
C TYR A 244 -30.44 14.72 16.09
N LEU A 245 -29.50 13.95 15.53
CA LEU A 245 -28.49 14.45 14.60
C LEU A 245 -29.09 14.70 13.22
N GLY A 246 -30.18 14.02 12.84
CA GLY A 246 -30.76 14.12 11.52
C GLY A 246 -29.74 13.76 10.42
N LYS A 247 -29.82 14.47 9.30
CA LYS A 247 -28.94 14.30 8.14
C LYS A 247 -27.62 15.03 8.36
N GLN A 248 -26.51 14.34 8.14
CA GLN A 248 -25.15 14.85 8.30
C GLN A 248 -24.30 14.46 7.09
N ASP A 249 -23.44 15.38 6.65
CA ASP A 249 -22.37 15.05 5.72
C ASP A 249 -21.18 14.54 6.54
N LEU A 250 -20.62 13.39 6.14
CA LEU A 250 -19.49 12.73 6.78
C LEU A 250 -18.33 12.65 5.78
N THR A 251 -17.18 13.18 6.18
CA THR A 251 -15.92 13.01 5.45
C THR A 251 -14.85 12.46 6.38
N PHE A 252 -14.00 11.56 5.88
CA PHE A 252 -12.84 11.05 6.61
C PHE A 252 -11.79 10.52 5.63
N ASP A 253 -10.54 10.51 6.06
CA ASP A 253 -9.44 9.92 5.30
C ASP A 253 -9.15 8.51 5.81
N CYS A 254 -8.79 7.61 4.91
CA CYS A 254 -8.49 6.22 5.22
C CYS A 254 -7.42 5.66 4.30
N THR A 255 -6.84 4.54 4.72
CA THR A 255 -5.91 3.76 3.91
C THR A 255 -6.39 2.33 3.84
N ASP A 256 -6.42 1.80 2.62
CA ASP A 256 -6.55 0.38 2.33
C ASP A 256 -5.20 -0.14 1.83
N ARG A 257 -4.55 -0.95 2.67
CA ARG A 257 -3.25 -1.56 2.41
C ARG A 257 -3.42 -3.00 2.00
N MET A 258 -2.90 -3.35 0.83
CA MET A 258 -2.76 -4.75 0.42
C MET A 258 -1.27 -5.13 0.35
N GLU A 259 -0.93 -6.20 1.03
CA GLU A 259 0.42 -6.75 1.13
C GLU A 259 0.46 -8.11 0.44
N TYR A 260 1.48 -8.33 -0.38
CA TYR A 260 1.80 -9.63 -0.96
C TYR A 260 3.25 -9.99 -0.63
N HIS A 261 3.47 -11.24 -0.22
CA HIS A 261 4.79 -11.85 -0.12
C HIS A 261 4.84 -13.09 -1.01
N PHE A 262 5.89 -13.18 -1.81
CA PHE A 262 6.04 -14.22 -2.82
C PHE A 262 7.14 -15.21 -2.42
N GLY A 263 6.76 -16.47 -2.29
CA GLY A 263 7.67 -17.61 -2.12
C GLY A 263 7.97 -18.25 -3.47
N TRP A 264 9.19 -18.05 -3.96
CA TRP A 264 9.65 -18.54 -5.26
C TRP A 264 10.28 -19.93 -5.21
N ASP A 265 10.42 -20.50 -4.01
CA ASP A 265 11.18 -21.72 -3.84
C ASP A 265 10.65 -22.88 -4.69
N ASP A 266 11.56 -23.38 -5.53
CA ASP A 266 12.21 -24.68 -5.29
C ASP A 266 13.68 -24.49 -4.81
N GLU A 267 14.02 -23.42 -4.06
CA GLU A 267 15.42 -23.13 -3.73
C GLU A 267 15.92 -24.02 -2.57
N ALA A 268 16.74 -25.00 -2.95
CA ALA A 268 17.52 -25.97 -2.16
C ALA A 268 16.75 -27.17 -1.54
N LYS A 269 16.72 -28.28 -2.30
CA LYS A 269 17.09 -29.57 -1.71
C LYS A 269 18.59 -29.70 -1.60
#